data_AF-A0A7S1RK87-F1
#
_entry.id   AF-A0A7S1RK87-F1
#
_cell.length_a   1.000
_cell.length_b   1.000
_cell.length_c   1.000
_cell.angle_alpha   90.00
_cell.angle_beta   90.00
_cell.angle_gamma   90.00
#
_symmetry.space_group_name_H-M   'P 1'
#
loop_
_entity.id
_entity.type
_entity.pdbx_description
1 polymer ?
#
loop_
_entity_poly.entity_id
_entity_poly.type
_entity_poly.pdbx_seq_one_letter_code
_entity_poly.pdbx_strand_id
1 'polypeptide(L)'
;MLQDKMQAQKTPLKKLSEAEALLLRLAAQQVRLVLRICRSEGVSGKDAAGAAETARLLASAQRLLSTMLGSVPKEGKRLPFWTRRPHLVADVLRLMLEAVYAAPTGEYAAAAAGDVTRLWEAYALGGTRMTAQSAGATGQMSYQAKIQRSTRGTVILLLAHALEQQRRWHGVDAATTRCLQRLSPAERKEARSGEVAHWKEVVGILQAGMNPLLTSLEGSDYLKQSLYTGLREPLNTMFKELHENFQERGRYRGEA
;
A
#
# COMPACT_ATOMS: atom_id res chain seq x y z
N MET A 1 -25.02 -28.91 -27.53
CA MET A 1 -23.56 -29.22 -27.44
C MET A 1 -22.64 -27.99 -27.40
N LEU A 2 -22.65 -27.07 -28.38
CA LEU A 2 -21.79 -25.86 -28.34
C LEU A 2 -22.24 -24.83 -27.29
N GLN A 3 -23.55 -24.63 -27.13
CA GLN A 3 -24.12 -23.79 -26.06
C GLN A 3 -23.89 -24.37 -24.66
N ASP A 4 -24.00 -25.69 -24.48
CA ASP A 4 -23.72 -26.35 -23.19
C ASP A 4 -22.24 -26.25 -22.81
N LYS A 5 -21.32 -26.39 -23.77
CA LYS A 5 -19.87 -26.15 -23.55
C LYS A 5 -19.57 -24.69 -23.21
N MET A 6 -20.26 -23.73 -23.82
CA MET A 6 -20.12 -22.31 -23.49
C MET A 6 -20.72 -21.94 -22.12
N GLN A 7 -21.84 -22.55 -21.73
CA GLN A 7 -22.43 -22.37 -20.39
C GLN A 7 -21.57 -23.02 -19.32
N ALA A 8 -21.08 -24.25 -19.54
CA ALA A 8 -20.18 -24.94 -18.62
C ALA A 8 -18.85 -24.20 -18.38
N GLN A 9 -18.34 -23.44 -19.36
CA GLN A 9 -17.18 -22.57 -19.17
C GLN A 9 -17.49 -21.26 -18.43
N LYS A 10 -18.73 -20.75 -18.47
CA LYS A 10 -19.12 -19.48 -17.82
C LYS A 10 -19.33 -19.61 -16.31
N THR A 11 -19.87 -20.73 -15.84
CA THR A 11 -20.16 -20.99 -14.42
C THR A 11 -18.93 -20.95 -13.51
N PRO A 12 -17.78 -21.60 -13.83
CA PRO A 12 -16.58 -21.53 -12.99
C PRO A 12 -15.96 -20.13 -12.96
N LEU A 13 -16.08 -19.37 -14.06
CA LEU A 13 -15.59 -17.98 -14.13
C LEU A 13 -16.42 -17.04 -13.25
N LYS A 14 -17.74 -17.25 -13.18
CA LYS A 14 -18.62 -16.49 -12.28
C LYS A 14 -18.28 -16.76 -10.81
N LYS A 15 -18.09 -18.03 -10.43
CA LYS A 15 -17.69 -18.40 -9.06
C LYS A 15 -16.33 -17.82 -8.64
N LEU A 16 -15.35 -17.81 -9.55
CA LEU A 16 -14.05 -17.17 -9.29
C LEU A 16 -14.20 -15.67 -9.04
N SER A 17 -14.99 -14.98 -9.87
CA SER A 17 -15.22 -13.54 -9.71
C SER A 17 -15.93 -13.18 -8.40
N GLU A 18 -16.86 -14.02 -7.96
CA GLU A 18 -17.55 -13.86 -6.68
C GLU A 18 -16.59 -14.10 -5.52
N ALA A 19 -15.73 -15.13 -5.61
CA ALA A 19 -14.70 -15.39 -4.60
C ALA A 19 -13.70 -14.23 -4.49
N GLU A 20 -13.14 -13.74 -5.60
CA GLU A 20 -12.22 -12.57 -5.59
C GLU A 20 -12.90 -11.32 -4.99
N ALA A 21 -14.16 -11.07 -5.34
CA ALA A 21 -14.91 -9.95 -4.78
C ALA A 21 -15.15 -10.09 -3.26
N LEU A 22 -15.41 -11.31 -2.78
CA LEU A 22 -15.55 -11.60 -1.34
C LEU A 22 -14.22 -11.40 -0.61
N LEU A 23 -13.11 -11.92 -1.14
CA LEU A 23 -11.77 -11.73 -0.57
C LEU A 23 -11.44 -10.23 -0.44
N LEU A 24 -11.70 -9.45 -1.50
CA LEU A 24 -11.44 -8.02 -1.51
C LEU A 24 -12.30 -7.26 -0.49
N ARG A 25 -13.59 -7.60 -0.39
CA ARG A 25 -14.50 -7.00 0.60
C ARG A 25 -14.06 -7.32 2.03
N LEU A 26 -13.71 -8.57 2.31
CA LEU A 26 -13.25 -8.98 3.64
C LEU A 26 -11.94 -8.27 4.01
N ALA A 27 -10.97 -8.20 3.09
CA ALA A 27 -9.74 -7.44 3.29
C ALA A 27 -10.04 -5.96 3.58
N ALA A 28 -10.90 -5.32 2.78
CA ALA A 28 -11.29 -3.92 3.00
C ALA A 28 -11.93 -3.69 4.38
N GLN A 29 -12.82 -4.59 4.82
CA GLN A 29 -13.46 -4.48 6.13
C GLN A 29 -12.47 -4.68 7.28
N GLN A 30 -11.53 -5.63 7.15
CA GLN A 30 -10.49 -5.86 8.15
C GLN A 30 -9.57 -4.64 8.30
N VAL A 31 -9.15 -4.02 7.19
CA VAL A 31 -8.30 -2.82 7.23
C VAL A 31 -9.06 -1.62 7.79
N ARG A 32 -10.35 -1.45 7.44
CA ARG A 32 -11.19 -0.40 8.04
C ARG A 32 -11.37 -0.60 9.54
N LEU A 33 -11.50 -1.84 10.00
CA LEU A 33 -11.56 -2.15 11.42
C LEU A 33 -10.25 -1.80 12.13
N VAL A 34 -9.10 -2.16 11.53
CA VAL A 34 -7.77 -1.74 12.01
C VAL A 34 -7.69 -0.21 12.14
N LEU A 35 -8.06 0.53 11.09
CA LEU A 35 -8.06 1.99 11.12
C LEU A 35 -9.01 2.57 12.17
N ARG A 36 -10.15 1.91 12.42
CA ARG A 36 -11.04 2.31 13.51
C ARG A 36 -10.37 2.08 14.85
N ILE A 37 -9.83 0.89 15.12
CA ILE A 37 -9.12 0.59 16.39
C ILE A 37 -8.02 1.63 16.63
N CYS A 38 -7.18 1.90 15.63
CA CYS A 38 -6.12 2.90 15.70
C CYS A 38 -6.62 4.36 15.90
N ARG A 39 -7.87 4.69 15.54
CA ARG A 39 -8.43 6.06 15.58
C ARG A 39 -9.45 6.30 16.71
N SER A 40 -10.27 5.31 17.05
CA SER A 40 -11.37 5.40 18.01
C SER A 40 -10.88 5.33 19.45
N GLU A 41 -9.74 4.68 19.64
CA GLU A 41 -9.06 4.74 20.89
C GLU A 41 -8.28 6.06 20.93
N GLY A 42 -8.72 7.01 21.76
CA GLY A 42 -7.76 7.83 22.49
C GLY A 42 -6.99 6.91 23.43
N VAL A 43 -6.19 5.99 22.85
CA VAL A 43 -5.73 4.76 23.52
C VAL A 43 -4.96 5.15 24.76
N SER A 44 -5.56 4.95 25.93
CA SER A 44 -4.77 4.64 27.11
C SER A 44 -4.07 3.32 26.77
N GLY A 45 -2.81 3.42 26.33
CA GLY A 45 -2.01 2.37 25.66
C GLY A 45 -1.66 1.14 26.50
N LYS A 46 -2.57 0.67 27.36
CA LYS A 46 -2.40 -0.50 28.22
C LYS A 46 -2.81 -1.83 27.55
N ASP A 47 -3.59 -1.81 26.46
CA ASP A 47 -4.09 -3.05 25.88
C ASP A 47 -3.16 -3.59 24.79
N ALA A 48 -2.16 -4.37 25.22
CA ALA A 48 -1.41 -5.27 24.33
C ALA A 48 -2.33 -6.14 23.45
N ALA A 49 -3.55 -6.40 23.93
CA ALA A 49 -4.62 -7.05 23.18
C ALA A 49 -5.03 -6.28 21.90
N GLY A 50 -5.17 -4.95 21.95
CA GLY A 50 -5.54 -4.13 20.80
C GLY A 50 -4.45 -4.09 19.72
N ALA A 51 -3.17 -4.07 20.14
CA ALA A 51 -2.04 -4.16 19.21
C ALA A 51 -1.96 -5.55 18.55
N ALA A 52 -2.14 -6.62 19.32
CA ALA A 52 -2.17 -7.98 18.80
C ALA A 52 -3.36 -8.23 17.84
N GLU A 53 -4.54 -7.70 18.17
CA GLU A 53 -5.71 -7.78 17.30
C GLU A 53 -5.50 -6.99 16.00
N THR A 54 -4.96 -5.78 16.09
CA THR A 54 -4.61 -4.96 14.94
C THR A 54 -3.67 -5.72 14.00
N ALA A 55 -2.61 -6.34 14.56
CA ALA A 55 -1.66 -7.11 13.77
C ALA A 55 -2.29 -8.33 13.11
N ARG A 56 -3.13 -9.06 13.83
CA ARG A 56 -3.86 -10.22 13.30
C ARG A 56 -4.79 -9.84 12.15
N LEU A 57 -5.53 -8.74 12.29
CA LEU A 57 -6.47 -8.26 11.28
C LEU A 57 -5.75 -7.80 10.02
N LEU A 58 -4.66 -7.05 10.15
CA LEU A 58 -3.90 -6.58 8.98
C LEU A 58 -3.18 -7.73 8.27
N ALA A 59 -2.58 -8.67 9.02
CA ALA A 59 -1.99 -9.88 8.45
C ALA A 59 -3.04 -10.74 7.73
N SER A 60 -4.25 -10.85 8.27
CA SER A 60 -5.36 -11.51 7.58
C SER A 60 -5.73 -10.78 6.28
N ALA A 61 -5.84 -9.45 6.31
CA ALA A 61 -6.17 -8.67 5.11
C ALA A 61 -5.09 -8.81 4.03
N GLN A 62 -3.82 -8.80 4.44
CA GLN A 62 -2.67 -9.06 3.58
C GLN A 62 -2.78 -10.44 2.92
N ARG A 63 -3.09 -11.50 3.67
CA ARG A 63 -3.22 -12.86 3.13
C ARG A 63 -4.38 -12.97 2.15
N LEU A 64 -5.52 -12.34 2.44
CA LEU A 64 -6.67 -12.31 1.53
C LEU A 64 -6.32 -11.62 0.21
N LEU A 65 -5.65 -10.46 0.25
CA LEU A 65 -5.19 -9.76 -0.94
C LEU A 65 -4.11 -10.54 -1.69
N SER A 66 -3.13 -11.10 -0.99
CA SER A 66 -2.07 -11.92 -1.59
C SER A 66 -2.66 -13.17 -2.27
N THR A 67 -3.71 -13.76 -1.70
CA THR A 67 -4.41 -14.90 -2.31
C THR A 67 -5.15 -14.48 -3.58
N MET A 68 -5.86 -13.35 -3.54
CA MET A 68 -6.54 -12.77 -4.70
C MET A 68 -5.56 -12.34 -5.81
N LEU A 69 -4.43 -11.73 -5.45
CA LEU A 69 -3.37 -11.36 -6.40
C LEU A 69 -2.58 -12.59 -6.88
N GLY A 70 -2.60 -13.70 -6.12
CA GLY A 70 -1.98 -14.97 -6.48
C GLY A 70 -2.86 -15.89 -7.32
N SER A 71 -4.17 -15.64 -7.41
CA SER A 71 -5.12 -16.40 -8.24
C SER A 71 -5.02 -16.05 -9.72
N VAL A 72 -3.79 -15.94 -10.24
CA VAL A 72 -3.49 -15.68 -11.65
C VAL A 72 -3.56 -16.98 -12.46
N PRO A 73 -4.21 -16.99 -13.64
CA PRO A 73 -4.22 -18.14 -14.53
C PRO A 73 -2.79 -18.56 -14.95
N LYS A 74 -2.45 -19.85 -14.81
CA LYS A 74 -1.10 -20.41 -15.08
C LYS A 74 -0.55 -20.13 -16.49
N GLU A 75 -1.42 -19.82 -17.44
CA GLU A 75 -1.07 -19.71 -18.86
C GLU A 75 -0.82 -18.27 -19.34
N GLY A 76 -1.04 -17.24 -18.53
CA GLY A 76 -0.90 -15.83 -18.95
C GLY A 76 -1.84 -15.39 -20.10
N LYS A 77 -2.71 -16.29 -20.59
CA LYS A 77 -3.65 -16.03 -21.68
C LYS A 77 -4.82 -15.13 -21.26
N ARG A 78 -5.13 -15.11 -19.97
CA ARG A 78 -6.25 -14.36 -19.39
C ARG A 78 -5.76 -13.49 -18.25
N LEU A 79 -6.25 -12.26 -18.23
CA LEU A 79 -6.01 -11.36 -17.11
C LEU A 79 -6.81 -11.83 -15.89
N PRO A 80 -6.27 -11.67 -14.67
CA PRO A 80 -7.00 -11.88 -13.42
C PRO A 80 -8.29 -11.07 -13.39
N PHE A 81 -9.31 -11.56 -12.70
CA PHE A 81 -10.61 -10.90 -12.76
C PHE A 81 -10.60 -9.52 -12.07
N TRP A 82 -9.80 -9.35 -11.01
CA TRP A 82 -9.57 -8.07 -10.34
C TRP A 82 -9.11 -6.94 -11.29
N THR A 83 -8.47 -7.25 -12.43
CA THR A 83 -8.02 -6.22 -13.40
C THR A 83 -9.17 -5.52 -14.11
N ARG A 84 -10.41 -6.05 -14.00
CA ARG A 84 -11.63 -5.39 -14.48
C ARG A 84 -12.07 -4.25 -13.57
N ARG A 85 -11.67 -4.28 -12.30
CA ARG A 85 -11.98 -3.27 -11.28
C ARG A 85 -10.72 -2.93 -10.47
N PRO A 86 -9.68 -2.41 -11.15
CA PRO A 86 -8.37 -2.18 -10.53
C PRO A 86 -8.46 -1.15 -9.40
N HIS A 87 -9.36 -0.18 -9.51
CA HIS A 87 -9.60 0.87 -8.50
C HIS A 87 -10.01 0.28 -7.14
N LEU A 88 -10.78 -0.80 -7.11
CA LEU A 88 -11.19 -1.42 -5.84
C LEU A 88 -10.00 -2.05 -5.10
N VAL A 89 -9.02 -2.59 -5.83
CA VAL A 89 -7.79 -3.11 -5.23
C VAL A 89 -6.95 -1.95 -4.72
N ALA A 90 -6.78 -0.91 -5.54
CA ALA A 90 -6.06 0.31 -5.15
C ALA A 90 -6.67 0.95 -3.89
N ASP A 91 -8.00 0.99 -3.75
CA ASP A 91 -8.67 1.54 -2.55
C ASP A 91 -8.29 0.76 -1.28
N VAL A 92 -8.20 -0.57 -1.34
CA VAL A 92 -7.76 -1.35 -0.18
C VAL A 92 -6.28 -1.12 0.11
N LEU A 93 -5.43 -1.04 -0.92
CA LEU A 93 -4.00 -0.74 -0.75
C LEU A 93 -3.77 0.64 -0.13
N ARG A 94 -4.59 1.65 -0.47
CA ARG A 94 -4.58 2.97 0.18
C ARG A 94 -4.92 2.88 1.66
N LEU A 95 -5.98 2.15 2.01
CA LEU A 95 -6.36 1.94 3.41
C LEU A 95 -5.26 1.20 4.18
N MET A 96 -4.57 0.24 3.56
CA MET A 96 -3.47 -0.46 4.23
C MET A 96 -2.27 0.47 4.46
N LEU A 97 -1.98 1.37 3.52
CA LEU A 97 -0.95 2.40 3.73
C LEU A 97 -1.33 3.32 4.89
N GLU A 98 -2.58 3.77 4.99
CA GLU A 98 -3.06 4.54 6.14
C GLU A 98 -2.86 3.77 7.46
N ALA A 99 -3.03 2.45 7.45
CA ALA A 99 -2.83 1.62 8.63
C ALA A 99 -1.35 1.54 9.05
N VAL A 100 -0.40 1.63 8.11
CA VAL A 100 1.05 1.74 8.42
C VAL A 100 1.30 3.02 9.21
N TYR A 101 0.80 4.16 8.75
CA TYR A 101 1.00 5.44 9.44
C TYR A 101 0.23 5.53 10.77
N ALA A 102 -0.85 4.77 10.93
CA ALA A 102 -1.63 4.68 12.16
C ALA A 102 -1.15 3.57 13.13
N ALA A 103 -0.05 2.88 12.80
CA ALA A 103 0.49 1.79 13.60
C ALA A 103 0.78 2.17 15.07
N PRO A 104 0.49 1.27 16.03
CA PRO A 104 0.73 1.50 17.45
C PRO A 104 2.22 1.50 17.84
N THR A 105 3.08 0.77 17.10
CA THR A 105 4.53 0.70 17.32
C THR A 105 5.28 0.77 16.00
N GLY A 106 6.55 1.19 16.03
CA GLY A 106 7.42 1.22 14.86
C GLY A 106 7.67 -0.17 14.29
N GLU A 107 7.90 -1.18 15.14
CA GLU A 107 8.10 -2.58 14.69
C GLU A 107 6.92 -3.08 13.84
N TYR A 108 5.70 -2.83 14.32
CA TYR A 108 4.49 -3.19 13.59
C TYR A 108 4.34 -2.38 12.29
N ALA A 109 4.65 -1.08 12.34
CA ALA A 109 4.65 -0.23 11.15
C ALA A 109 5.60 -0.78 10.08
N ALA A 110 6.80 -1.23 10.48
CA ALA A 110 7.82 -1.77 9.56
C ALA A 110 7.33 -3.07 8.90
N ALA A 111 6.79 -4.00 9.69
CA ALA A 111 6.20 -5.24 9.16
C ALA A 111 5.05 -4.95 8.19
N ALA A 112 4.12 -4.06 8.58
CA ALA A 112 3.01 -3.65 7.76
C ALA A 112 3.45 -2.95 6.46
N ALA A 113 4.49 -2.11 6.51
CA ALA A 113 5.06 -1.45 5.35
C ALA A 113 5.65 -2.48 4.37
N GLY A 114 6.37 -3.49 4.87
CA GLY A 114 6.91 -4.56 4.05
C GLY A 114 5.81 -5.39 3.37
N ASP A 115 4.71 -5.62 4.07
CA ASP A 115 3.55 -6.31 3.52
C ASP A 115 2.83 -5.51 2.43
N VAL A 116 2.59 -4.22 2.67
CA VAL A 116 1.92 -3.33 1.73
C VAL A 116 2.72 -3.17 0.44
N THR A 117 4.04 -2.99 0.55
CA THR A 117 4.90 -2.79 -0.63
C THR A 117 5.02 -4.05 -1.48
N ARG A 118 5.03 -5.25 -0.87
CA ARG A 118 4.91 -6.52 -1.60
C ARG A 118 3.60 -6.63 -2.37
N LEU A 119 2.49 -6.15 -1.79
CA LEU A 119 1.21 -6.10 -2.49
C LEU A 119 1.19 -5.07 -3.62
N TRP A 120 1.87 -3.92 -3.46
CA TRP A 120 2.05 -2.93 -4.52
C TRP A 120 2.82 -3.52 -5.71
N GLU A 121 3.91 -4.24 -5.45
CA GLU A 121 4.67 -4.93 -6.47
C GLU A 121 3.80 -5.97 -7.20
N ALA A 122 3.12 -6.84 -6.45
CA ALA A 122 2.22 -7.83 -7.03
C ALA A 122 1.10 -7.16 -7.87
N TYR A 123 0.56 -6.04 -7.40
CA TYR A 123 -0.45 -5.28 -8.14
C TYR A 123 0.10 -4.67 -9.43
N ALA A 124 1.31 -4.09 -9.39
CA ALA A 124 1.99 -3.50 -10.54
C ALA A 124 2.36 -4.53 -11.62
N LEU A 125 2.80 -5.72 -11.18
CA LEU A 125 3.25 -6.81 -12.05
C LEU A 125 2.11 -7.73 -12.52
N GLY A 126 0.92 -7.61 -11.94
CA GLY A 126 -0.24 -8.42 -12.33
C GLY A 126 -0.37 -9.75 -11.61
N GLY A 127 0.26 -9.87 -10.45
CA GLY A 127 0.07 -10.93 -9.46
C GLY A 127 1.33 -11.25 -8.66
N THR A 128 1.19 -12.11 -7.64
CA THR A 128 2.30 -12.57 -6.79
C THR A 128 3.14 -13.69 -7.43
N ARG A 129 2.62 -14.32 -8.49
CA ARG A 129 3.35 -15.34 -9.22
C ARG A 129 4.28 -14.70 -10.24
N MET A 130 5.52 -15.16 -10.24
CA MET A 130 6.37 -15.15 -11.43
C MET A 130 5.73 -16.02 -12.54
N THR A 131 4.61 -15.56 -13.13
CA THR A 131 4.21 -15.96 -14.49
C THR A 131 5.24 -15.50 -15.55
N ALA A 132 6.32 -14.89 -15.03
CA ALA A 132 7.71 -14.76 -15.44
C ALA A 132 8.44 -15.94 -16.14
N GLN A 133 7.91 -17.18 -16.12
CA GLN A 133 8.70 -18.35 -16.57
C GLN A 133 7.99 -19.31 -17.54
N SER A 134 6.67 -19.22 -17.72
CA SER A 134 5.92 -20.19 -18.55
C SER A 134 5.42 -19.65 -19.89
N ALA A 135 5.47 -18.34 -20.12
CA ALA A 135 5.30 -17.75 -21.43
C ALA A 135 6.69 -17.42 -21.98
N GLY A 136 7.02 -17.79 -23.22
CA GLY A 136 8.27 -17.35 -23.86
C GLY A 136 8.42 -15.81 -23.80
N ALA A 137 9.63 -15.30 -24.08
CA ALA A 137 9.99 -13.88 -23.93
C ALA A 137 8.96 -12.89 -24.55
N THR A 138 8.23 -13.30 -25.59
CA THR A 138 7.20 -12.49 -26.26
C THR A 138 5.83 -12.48 -25.56
N GLY A 139 5.47 -13.55 -24.83
CA GLY A 139 4.17 -13.69 -24.18
C GLY A 139 4.07 -12.94 -22.84
N GLN A 140 5.16 -12.89 -22.07
CA GLN A 140 5.22 -12.18 -20.79
C GLN A 140 5.10 -10.67 -20.94
N MET A 141 5.83 -10.11 -21.91
CA MET A 141 5.75 -8.70 -22.30
C MET A 141 4.30 -8.31 -22.64
N SER A 142 3.57 -9.17 -23.36
CA SER A 142 2.18 -8.90 -23.73
C SER A 142 1.21 -8.94 -22.55
N TYR A 143 1.45 -9.81 -21.55
CA TYR A 143 0.61 -9.93 -20.36
C TYR A 143 0.84 -8.75 -19.41
N GLN A 144 2.09 -8.46 -19.08
CA GLN A 144 2.45 -7.34 -18.22
C GLN A 144 1.98 -6.00 -18.81
N ALA A 145 2.17 -5.79 -20.12
CA ALA A 145 1.67 -4.60 -20.81
C ALA A 145 0.13 -4.50 -20.81
N LYS A 146 -0.61 -5.61 -20.78
CA LYS A 146 -2.08 -5.60 -20.64
C LYS A 146 -2.51 -5.25 -19.21
N ILE A 147 -1.80 -5.77 -18.21
CA ILE A 147 -2.02 -5.40 -16.81
C ILE A 147 -1.76 -3.91 -16.62
N GLN A 148 -0.58 -3.43 -16.99
CA GLN A 148 -0.19 -2.02 -16.88
C GLN A 148 -1.19 -1.09 -17.58
N ARG A 149 -1.66 -1.44 -18.79
CA ARG A 149 -2.72 -0.66 -19.46
C ARG A 149 -4.01 -0.58 -18.65
N SER A 150 -4.37 -1.65 -17.95
CA SER A 150 -5.58 -1.72 -17.12
C SER A 150 -5.41 -0.99 -15.79
N THR A 151 -4.21 -1.02 -15.20
CA THR A 151 -3.95 -0.51 -13.85
C THR A 151 -3.34 0.90 -13.82
N ARG A 152 -2.71 1.40 -14.90
CA ARG A 152 -1.95 2.67 -14.91
C ARG A 152 -2.71 3.86 -14.32
N GLY A 153 -4.00 4.01 -14.65
CA GLY A 153 -4.83 5.11 -14.16
C GLY A 153 -5.15 5.02 -12.66
N THR A 154 -5.00 3.84 -12.07
CA THR A 154 -5.17 3.62 -10.62
C THR A 154 -3.85 3.58 -9.87
N VAL A 155 -2.76 3.12 -10.52
CA VAL A 155 -1.41 3.17 -9.97
C VAL A 155 -0.99 4.61 -9.71
N ILE A 156 -1.28 5.52 -10.64
CA ILE A 156 -1.01 6.96 -10.43
C ILE A 156 -1.77 7.52 -9.22
N LEU A 157 -3.02 7.11 -9.00
CA LEU A 157 -3.80 7.53 -7.84
C LEU A 157 -3.26 6.94 -6.53
N LEU A 158 -2.76 5.71 -6.57
CA LEU A 158 -2.12 5.06 -5.43
C LEU A 158 -0.79 5.76 -5.07
N LEU A 159 0.03 6.10 -6.07
CA LEU A 159 1.26 6.88 -5.88
C LEU A 159 0.97 8.28 -5.34
N ALA A 160 0.00 8.99 -5.93
CA ALA A 160 -0.42 10.30 -5.44
C ALA A 160 -0.89 10.24 -3.98
N HIS A 161 -1.65 9.20 -3.62
CA HIS A 161 -2.05 8.98 -2.23
C HIS A 161 -0.86 8.70 -1.33
N ALA A 162 0.10 7.88 -1.75
CA ALA A 162 1.28 7.57 -0.95
C ALA A 162 2.13 8.83 -0.67
N LEU A 163 2.34 9.65 -1.69
CA LEU A 163 3.06 10.93 -1.55
C LEU A 163 2.29 11.91 -0.65
N GLU A 164 0.97 11.99 -0.79
CA GLU A 164 0.15 12.84 0.07
C GLU A 164 0.15 12.37 1.54
N GLN A 165 0.14 11.06 1.79
CA GLN A 165 0.29 10.52 3.16
C GLN A 165 1.67 10.84 3.73
N GLN A 166 2.73 10.67 2.93
CA GLN A 166 4.09 11.01 3.35
C GLN A 166 4.23 12.52 3.64
N ARG A 167 3.54 13.38 2.89
CA ARG A 167 3.51 14.83 3.12
C ARG A 167 2.76 15.23 4.39
N ARG A 168 1.62 14.60 4.67
CA ARG A 168 0.81 14.88 5.87
C ARG A 168 1.43 14.27 7.14
N TRP A 169 2.36 13.35 6.98
CA TRP A 169 3.02 12.68 8.09
C TRP A 169 4.05 13.61 8.74
N HIS A 170 3.89 13.87 10.05
CA HIS A 170 4.72 14.75 10.87
C HIS A 170 6.17 14.26 11.12
N GLY A 171 6.64 13.29 10.35
CA GLY A 171 8.00 12.77 10.46
C GLY A 171 8.24 11.72 11.56
N VAL A 172 9.47 11.20 11.55
CA VAL A 172 9.95 10.09 12.41
C VAL A 172 9.83 10.43 13.89
N ASP A 173 10.21 11.65 14.30
CA ASP A 173 10.21 12.04 15.71
C ASP A 173 8.80 12.15 16.29
N ALA A 174 7.85 12.68 15.52
CA ALA A 174 6.45 12.76 15.95
C ALA A 174 5.82 11.35 16.06
N ALA A 175 6.08 10.48 15.08
CA ALA A 175 5.62 9.09 15.11
C ALA A 175 6.21 8.32 16.31
N THR A 176 7.51 8.49 16.56
CA THR A 176 8.19 7.91 17.72
C THR A 176 7.61 8.43 19.03
N THR A 177 7.39 9.74 19.13
CA THR A 177 6.80 10.36 20.33
C THR A 177 5.41 9.82 20.60
N ARG A 178 4.58 9.65 19.55
CA ARG A 178 3.25 9.03 19.66
C ARG A 178 3.32 7.60 20.19
N CYS A 179 4.20 6.76 19.64
CA CYS A 179 4.34 5.36 20.06
C CYS A 179 4.83 5.23 21.52
N LEU A 180 5.69 6.16 21.95
CA LEU A 180 6.31 6.16 23.28
C LEU A 180 5.53 6.94 24.35
N GLN A 181 4.50 7.70 23.97
CA GLN A 181 3.74 8.58 24.86
C GLN A 181 3.18 7.85 26.09
N ARG A 182 2.95 6.54 25.99
CA ARG A 182 2.46 5.67 27.06
C ARG A 182 3.50 5.22 28.09
N LEU A 183 4.78 5.22 27.73
CA LEU A 183 5.85 4.71 28.59
C LEU A 183 6.26 5.74 29.65
N SER A 184 6.83 5.29 30.76
CA SER A 184 7.47 6.17 31.74
C SER A 184 8.70 6.88 31.16
N PRO A 185 9.15 8.02 31.71
CA PRO A 185 10.31 8.74 31.18
C PRO A 185 11.58 7.89 31.04
N ALA A 186 11.81 6.94 31.96
CA ALA A 186 12.96 6.02 31.91
C ALA A 186 12.83 5.03 30.74
N GLU A 187 11.68 4.36 30.62
CA GLU A 187 11.38 3.42 29.53
C GLU A 187 11.38 4.12 28.16
N ARG A 188 10.88 5.37 28.09
CA ARG A 188 10.96 6.17 26.85
C ARG A 188 12.39 6.39 26.42
N LYS A 189 13.29 6.72 27.36
CA LYS A 189 14.70 6.97 27.06
C LYS A 189 15.38 5.71 26.51
N GLU A 190 15.03 4.54 27.06
CA GLU A 190 15.54 3.25 26.64
C GLU A 190 14.98 2.83 25.27
N ALA A 191 13.66 2.92 25.07
CA ALA A 191 13.00 2.46 23.85
C ALA A 191 13.12 3.42 22.65
N ARG A 192 13.49 4.69 22.87
CA ARG A 192 13.48 5.72 21.81
C ARG A 192 14.38 5.37 20.64
N SER A 193 15.58 4.88 20.87
CA SER A 193 16.51 4.56 19.78
C SER A 193 15.95 3.47 18.85
N GLY A 194 15.32 2.43 19.42
CA GLY A 194 14.67 1.35 18.68
C GLY A 194 13.47 1.85 17.86
N GLU A 195 12.57 2.63 18.48
CA GLU A 195 11.41 3.18 17.76
C GLU A 195 11.82 4.13 16.62
N VAL A 196 12.82 5.00 16.83
CA VAL A 196 13.36 5.85 15.75
C VAL A 196 13.91 4.99 14.61
N ALA A 197 14.63 3.91 14.91
CA ALA A 197 15.19 3.03 13.90
C ALA A 197 14.09 2.36 13.05
N HIS A 198 13.05 1.84 13.70
CA HIS A 198 11.92 1.23 12.99
C HIS A 198 11.17 2.24 12.11
N TRP A 199 10.91 3.46 12.58
CA TRP A 199 10.24 4.46 11.74
C TRP A 199 11.10 4.94 10.57
N LYS A 200 12.43 4.97 10.72
CA LYS A 200 13.35 5.19 9.57
C LYS A 200 13.28 4.04 8.57
N GLU A 201 13.24 2.80 9.06
CA GLU A 201 13.07 1.60 8.23
C GLU A 201 11.75 1.65 7.45
N VAL A 202 10.64 2.02 8.10
CA VAL A 202 9.32 2.21 7.45
C VAL A 202 9.43 3.15 6.25
N VAL A 203 10.07 4.31 6.43
CA VAL A 203 10.24 5.29 5.35
C VAL A 203 11.05 4.68 4.20
N GLY A 204 12.14 3.98 4.50
CA GLY A 204 12.95 3.30 3.50
C GLY A 204 12.18 2.24 2.72
N ILE A 205 11.40 1.39 3.42
CA ILE A 205 10.57 0.36 2.80
C ILE A 205 9.53 0.98 1.88
N LEU A 206 8.79 2.00 2.35
CA LEU A 206 7.75 2.65 1.54
C LEU A 206 8.32 3.34 0.30
N GLN A 207 9.46 4.01 0.44
CA GLN A 207 10.16 4.64 -0.70
C GLN A 207 10.60 3.60 -1.73
N ALA A 208 11.24 2.50 -1.29
CA ALA A 208 11.63 1.42 -2.18
C ALA A 208 10.42 0.76 -2.84
N GLY A 209 9.32 0.58 -2.10
CA GLY A 209 8.09 -0.03 -2.58
C GLY A 209 7.32 0.80 -3.61
N MET A 210 7.56 2.12 -3.69
CA MET A 210 7.02 2.95 -4.77
C MET A 210 7.68 2.69 -6.13
N ASN A 211 8.90 2.12 -6.16
CA ASN A 211 9.63 1.90 -7.41
C ASN A 211 8.90 0.98 -8.40
N PRO A 212 8.39 -0.22 -8.01
CA PRO A 212 7.61 -1.05 -8.91
C PRO A 212 6.38 -0.34 -9.51
N LEU A 213 5.73 0.53 -8.73
CA LEU A 213 4.59 1.34 -9.20
C LEU A 213 5.06 2.37 -10.24
N LEU A 214 6.16 3.08 -9.96
CA LEU A 214 6.76 4.06 -10.89
C LEU A 214 7.24 3.42 -12.19
N THR A 215 7.92 2.27 -12.11
CA THR A 215 8.35 1.49 -13.27
C THR A 215 7.16 1.02 -14.10
N SER A 216 6.04 0.64 -13.47
CA SER A 216 4.82 0.26 -14.19
C SER A 216 4.16 1.40 -14.97
N LEU A 217 4.58 2.66 -14.73
CA LEU A 217 4.15 3.85 -15.46
C LEU A 217 5.16 4.30 -16.54
N GLU A 218 6.28 3.61 -16.71
CA GLU A 218 7.23 3.89 -17.80
C GLU A 218 6.55 3.79 -19.18
N GLY A 219 6.84 4.76 -20.07
CA GLY A 219 6.15 4.90 -21.36
C GLY A 219 4.77 5.56 -21.32
N SER A 220 4.30 6.02 -20.15
CA SER A 220 3.09 6.85 -20.01
C SER A 220 3.42 8.28 -19.57
N ASP A 221 4.13 9.03 -20.43
CA ASP A 221 4.64 10.37 -20.10
C ASP A 221 3.54 11.35 -19.71
N TYR A 222 2.37 11.27 -20.34
CA TYR A 222 1.22 12.12 -19.97
C TYR A 222 0.73 11.84 -18.53
N LEU A 223 0.81 10.59 -18.05
CA LEU A 223 0.45 10.23 -16.67
C LEU A 223 1.52 10.70 -15.69
N LYS A 224 2.80 10.56 -16.03
CA LYS A 224 3.88 11.12 -15.22
C LYS A 224 3.73 12.65 -15.13
N GLN A 225 3.45 13.33 -16.24
CA GLN A 225 3.15 14.77 -16.26
C GLN A 225 1.88 15.12 -15.46
N SER A 226 0.83 14.30 -15.52
CA SER A 226 -0.38 14.47 -14.71
C SER A 226 -0.08 14.32 -13.22
N LEU A 227 0.76 13.37 -12.84
CA LEU A 227 1.25 13.18 -11.48
C LEU A 227 2.05 14.40 -11.04
N TYR A 228 3.02 14.86 -11.86
CA TYR A 228 3.79 16.07 -11.57
C TYR A 228 2.91 17.31 -11.46
N THR A 229 1.87 17.44 -12.29
CA THR A 229 0.95 18.58 -12.26
C THR A 229 0.09 18.56 -10.99
N GLY A 230 -0.45 17.38 -10.63
CA GLY A 230 -1.20 17.20 -9.38
C GLY A 230 -0.34 17.34 -8.12
N LEU A 231 0.97 17.05 -8.23
CA LEU A 231 1.95 17.26 -7.16
C LEU A 231 2.54 18.67 -7.16
N ARG A 232 2.36 19.47 -8.22
CA ARG A 232 3.03 20.78 -8.38
C ARG A 232 2.63 21.78 -7.32
N GLU A 233 1.34 21.96 -7.09
CA GLU A 233 0.84 22.82 -6.01
C GLU A 233 1.25 22.32 -4.62
N PRO A 234 1.11 21.02 -4.30
CA PRO A 234 1.66 20.45 -3.07
C PRO A 234 3.17 20.65 -2.89
N LEU A 235 3.97 20.46 -3.95
CA LEU A 235 5.42 20.66 -3.94
C LEU A 235 5.76 22.14 -3.72
N ASN A 236 5.08 23.05 -4.41
CA ASN A 236 5.26 24.49 -4.22
C ASN A 236 4.90 24.90 -2.78
N THR A 237 3.84 24.33 -2.21
CA THR A 237 3.43 24.57 -0.82
C THR A 237 4.50 24.05 0.14
N MET A 238 4.98 22.83 -0.05
CA MET A 238 6.06 22.23 0.75
C MET A 238 7.36 23.07 0.67
N PHE A 239 7.75 23.52 -0.53
CA PHE A 239 8.92 24.40 -0.69
C PHE A 239 8.72 25.75 -0.02
N LYS A 240 7.51 26.30 -0.07
CA LYS A 240 7.16 27.54 0.62
C LYS A 240 7.23 27.38 2.13
N GLU A 241 6.63 26.34 2.69
CA GLU A 241 6.69 26.01 4.13
C GLU A 241 8.14 25.73 4.59
N LEU A 242 8.93 25.02 3.79
CA LEU A 242 10.36 24.79 4.03
C LEU A 242 11.15 26.11 4.02
N HIS A 243 10.85 27.00 3.08
CA HIS A 243 11.49 28.30 2.97
C HIS A 243 11.11 29.24 4.12
N GLU A 244 9.84 29.28 4.51
CA GLU A 244 9.34 30.06 5.65
C GLU A 244 9.96 29.56 6.96
N ASN A 245 9.97 28.24 7.19
CA ASN A 245 10.66 27.64 8.34
C ASN A 245 12.17 27.96 8.35
N PHE A 246 12.81 28.00 7.19
CA PHE A 246 14.20 28.41 7.06
C PHE A 246 14.40 29.90 7.39
N GLN A 247 13.54 30.78 6.90
CA GLN A 247 13.60 32.22 7.19
C GLN A 247 13.38 32.51 8.68
N GLU A 248 12.46 31.81 9.34
CA GLU A 248 12.19 32.01 10.77
C GLU A 248 13.32 31.49 11.68
N ARG A 249 14.02 30.43 11.29
CA ARG A 249 14.95 29.70 12.19
C ARG A 249 16.42 29.74 11.75
N GLY A 250 16.73 30.29 10.58
CA GLY A 250 18.08 30.48 10.05
C GLY A 250 18.85 29.19 9.68
N ARG A 251 18.23 28.00 9.81
CA ARG A 251 18.82 26.70 9.45
C ARG A 251 17.73 25.70 9.04
N TYR A 252 18.01 24.88 8.02
CA TYR A 252 17.20 23.70 7.69
C TYR A 252 17.44 22.62 8.74
N ARG A 253 16.41 22.24 9.52
CA ARG A 253 16.50 21.12 10.48
C ARG A 253 16.11 19.76 9.89
N GLY A 254 15.59 19.71 8.66
CA GLY A 254 15.13 18.46 8.07
C GLY A 254 13.93 17.84 8.80
N GLU A 255 13.22 18.62 9.61
CA GLU A 255 11.95 18.25 10.23
C GLU A 255 10.84 18.72 9.27
N ALA A 256 10.28 17.77 8.51
CA ALA A 256 9.02 17.91 7.79
C ALA A 256 8.02 16.93 8.43
#